data_AF-A0A9E5ISR8-F1
#
_entry.id   AF-A0A9E5ISR8-F1
#
_cell.length_a   1.000
_cell.length_b   1.000
_cell.length_c   1.000
_cell.angle_alpha   90.00
_cell.angle_beta   90.00
_cell.angle_gamma   90.00
#
_symmetry.space_group_name_H-M   'P 1'
#
loop_
_entity.id
_entity.type
_entity.pdbx_description
1 polymer ?
#
loop_
_entity_poly.entity_id
_entity_poly.type
_entity_poly.pdbx_seq_one_letter_code
_entity_poly.pdbx_strand_id
1 'polypeptide(L)' 'MSSSITFDPAAIRELAKILRETDLTEIELVENDSRIRVARVIPA' A
#
# COMPACT_ATOMS: atom_id res chain seq x y z
N MET A 1 -2.78 -5.79 21.97
CA MET A 1 -1.62 -5.05 21.44
C MET A 1 -2.01 -4.52 20.09
N SER A 2 -2.26 -3.22 20.00
CA SER A 2 -2.60 -2.52 18.76
C SER A 2 -1.40 -2.59 17.82
N SER A 3 -1.53 -3.33 16.71
CA SER A 3 -0.54 -3.37 15.63
C SER A 3 -0.50 -1.99 14.96
N SER A 4 0.14 -1.03 15.60
CA SER A 4 0.48 0.25 15.00
C SER A 4 1.64 0.00 14.05
N ILE A 5 1.31 -0.58 12.90
CA ILE A 5 2.24 -0.73 11.81
C ILE A 5 2.69 0.70 11.44
N THR A 6 3.95 1.02 11.73
CA THR A 6 4.54 2.34 11.53
C THR A 6 4.95 2.54 10.07
N PHE A 7 4.03 2.31 9.12
CA PHE A 7 4.30 2.70 7.75
C PHE A 7 4.23 4.23 7.64
N ASP A 8 5.33 4.83 7.17
CA ASP A 8 5.40 6.26 6.91
C ASP A 8 4.30 6.66 5.91
N PRO A 9 3.40 7.61 6.26
CA PRO A 9 2.41 8.13 5.33
C PRO A 9 3.00 8.61 3.99
N ALA A 10 4.26 9.07 3.97
CA ALA A 10 4.94 9.44 2.72
C ALA A 10 5.19 8.22 1.82
N ALA A 11 5.65 7.10 2.39
CA ALA A 11 5.85 5.86 1.65
C ALA A 11 4.53 5.35 1.04
N ILE A 12 3.42 5.41 1.79
CA ILE A 12 2.10 5.01 1.29
C ILE A 12 1.68 5.87 0.09
N ARG A 13 1.95 7.19 0.13
CA ARG A 13 1.65 8.10 -0.98
C ARG A 13 2.46 7.77 -2.24
N GLU A 14 3.74 7.46 -2.09
CA GLU A 14 4.59 7.03 -3.21
C GLU A 14 4.09 5.71 -3.81
N LEU A 15 3.71 4.72 -2.99
CA LEU A 15 3.10 3.49 -3.47
C LEU A 15 1.81 3.75 -4.26
N ALA A 16 0.96 4.66 -3.78
CA ALA A 16 -0.24 5.07 -4.48
C ALA A 16 0.05 5.81 -5.80
N LYS A 17 1.18 6.51 -5.89
CA LYS A 17 1.64 7.14 -7.14
C LYS A 17 2.12 6.10 -8.14
N ILE A 18 2.97 5.15 -7.71
CA ILE A 18 3.41 4.02 -8.54
C ILE A 18 2.21 3.25 -9.10
N LEU A 19 1.22 2.94 -8.26
CA LEU A 19 -0.04 2.30 -8.70
C LEU A 19 -0.83 3.08 -9.75
N ARG A 20 -0.73 4.42 -9.76
CA ARG A 20 -1.42 5.25 -10.76
C ARG A 20 -0.63 5.39 -12.06
N GLU A 21 0.69 5.43 -11.96
CA GLU A 21 1.61 5.61 -13.08
C GLU A 21 1.88 4.30 -13.83
N THR A 22 1.64 3.16 -13.17
CA THR A 22 1.73 1.83 -13.76
C THR A 22 0.33 1.26 -14.01
N ASP A 23 0.26 0.19 -14.80
CA ASP A 23 -0.98 -0.57 -15.01
C ASP A 23 -1.24 -1.60 -13.90
N LEU A 24 -0.70 -1.36 -12.70
CA LEU A 24 -0.88 -2.24 -11.55
C LEU A 24 -2.19 -1.92 -10.84
N THR A 25 -2.89 -2.97 -10.41
CA THR A 25 -4.13 -2.84 -9.63
C THR A 25 -3.88 -2.84 -8.13
N GLU A 26 -2.79 -3.47 -7.68
CA GLU A 26 -2.42 -3.59 -6.27
C GLU A 26 -0.91 -3.74 -6.05
N ILE A 27 -0.44 -3.31 -4.88
CA ILE A 27 0.91 -3.55 -4.35
C ILE A 27 0.74 -4.12 -2.93
N GLU A 28 1.37 -5.28 -2.68
CA GLU A 28 1.43 -5.92 -1.36
C GLU A 28 2.87 -5.88 -0.83
N LEU A 29 3.07 -5.41 0.39
CA LEU A 29 4.34 -5.45 1.09
C LEU A 29 4.23 -6.36 2.30
N VAL A 30 5.21 -7.25 2.46
CA VAL A 30 5.30 -8.21 3.56
C VAL A 30 6.63 -8.01 4.28
N GLU A 31 6.56 -7.78 5.59
CA GLU A 31 7.73 -7.67 6.46
C GLU A 31 7.48 -8.51 7.72
N ASN A 32 8.25 -9.59 7.89
CA ASN A 32 8.02 -10.61 8.93
C ASN A 32 6.54 -11.08 8.90
N ASP A 33 5.81 -10.88 10.00
CA ASP A 33 4.38 -11.22 10.14
C ASP A 33 3.44 -10.05 9.79
N SER A 34 3.97 -8.90 9.35
CA SER A 34 3.19 -7.72 8.98
C SER A 34 2.95 -7.65 7.47
N ARG A 35 1.74 -7.28 7.10
CA ARG A 35 1.33 -7.12 5.69
C ARG A 35 0.56 -5.82 5.50
N ILE A 36 0.91 -5.09 4.44
CA ILE A 36 0.11 -3.96 3.92
C ILE A 36 -0.23 -4.21 2.46
N ARG A 37 -1.48 -3.90 2.11
CA ARG A 37 -1.95 -3.92 0.72
C ARG A 37 -2.45 -2.53 0.35
N VAL A 38 -1.90 -1.99 -0.73
CA VAL A 38 -2.41 -0.77 -1.36
C VAL A 38 -3.07 -1.20 -2.66
N ALA A 39 -4.36 -0.90 -2.82
CA ALA A 39 -5.13 -1.27 -4.01
C ALA A 39 -5.79 -0.02 -4.60
N ARG A 40 -5.90 0.03 -5.92
CA ARG A 40 -6.64 1.08 -6.61
C ARG A 40 -8.14 0.87 -6.39
N VAL A 41 -8.84 1.91 -5.94
CA VAL A 41 -10.31 1.92 -5.98
C VAL A 41 -10.72 2.13 -7.43
N ILE A 42 -11.35 1.13 -8.03
CA ILE A 42 -11.97 1.24 -9.34
C ILE A 42 -13.43 1.66 -9.07
N PRO A 43 -13.85 2.87 -9.47
CA PRO A 43 -15.25 3.26 -9.40
C PRO A 43 -16.10 2.26 -10.20
N ALA A 44 -17.24 1.86 -9.64
CA ALA A 44 -18.20 0.96 -10.30
C ALA A 44 -18.85 1.60 -11.53
#